data_AF-A0A7G4RGL0-F1
#
_entry.id   AF-A0A7G4RGL0-F1
#
_cell.length_a   1.000
_cell.length_b   1.000
_cell.length_c   1.000
_cell.angle_alpha   90.00
_cell.angle_beta   90.00
_cell.angle_gamma   90.00
#
_symmetry.space_group_name_H-M   'P 1'
#
loop_
_entity.id
_entity.type
_entity.pdbx_description
1 polymer ?
#
loop_
_entity_poly.entity_id
_entity_poly.type
_entity_poly.pdbx_seq_one_letter_code
_entity_poly.pdbx_strand_id
1 'polypeptide(L)'
;MPKLKKVDNSSDGNCLYYAYGISLMYHLRNNGNRANAESIFNRLKLGAEEKAKLFYLLENEKNKPFTLLHIKRIIEPILGPALRHYAAEMTRENFLANPKGSSLYTAANYGMIFLFKKLLAEKKHPALLLFETDSFDNENFNQAEIFKVENIPQEMQRFIGTKFEELISIFNNEWFAETEAPKSLAEIGSYMFRAKQSLTDIIGDMTVAFFFEEDHQNLEAYINHLDTNYKWGTEETLMLMHCKLQGEIREPIDAEHVAIRYETPMGLQIYRDGTPYFSSDEHGIPDIILNNSANSHWYSLVNSKFYSINSKDILRNDLLDIVGFNAYLQKMLEKADELLETESGASAELYKLHKSLTDEKEKFLAPESKITRKDFAASCTAFLSNPDATKELQKQSGLVDMLSKIINCLYLIVTFDFSNLQQGNLNVINPLGIHSMFHRVESVKTSLKISLKDLENSKMPDNNNRLGVV
;
A
#
# COMPACT_ATOMS: atom_id res chain seq x y z
N MET A 1 4.95 14.73 18.24
CA MET A 1 4.80 13.56 17.35
C MET A 1 6.15 13.01 16.93
N PRO A 2 6.29 11.69 16.72
CA PRO A 2 7.48 11.11 16.13
C PRO A 2 7.71 11.66 14.71
N LYS A 3 8.97 11.80 14.29
CA LYS A 3 9.32 12.21 12.93
C LYS A 3 8.90 11.10 11.97
N LEU A 4 8.13 11.43 10.93
CA LEU A 4 7.62 10.47 9.94
C LEU A 4 8.51 10.46 8.69
N LYS A 5 8.63 9.30 8.05
CA LYS A 5 9.30 9.11 6.77
C LYS A 5 8.33 8.51 5.75
N LYS A 6 8.37 9.04 4.53
CA LYS A 6 7.67 8.49 3.37
C LYS A 6 8.26 7.14 2.99
N VAL A 7 7.39 6.14 2.79
CA VAL A 7 7.71 4.89 2.10
C VAL A 7 6.76 4.78 0.92
N ASP A 8 7.33 4.84 -0.28
CA ASP A 8 6.58 4.81 -1.53
C ASP A 8 6.34 3.37 -2.02
N ASN A 9 5.40 3.21 -2.94
CA ASN A 9 5.08 1.94 -3.61
C ASN A 9 5.24 2.06 -5.13
N SER A 10 4.94 0.99 -5.85
CA SER A 10 5.06 0.91 -7.32
C SER A 10 4.00 1.71 -8.11
N SER A 11 2.93 2.20 -7.47
CA SER A 11 1.97 3.17 -8.03
C SER A 11 1.28 2.77 -9.34
N ASP A 12 0.88 1.51 -9.50
CA ASP A 12 0.24 0.96 -10.71
C ASP A 12 -1.30 1.04 -10.71
N GLY A 13 -1.90 1.72 -9.72
CA GLY A 13 -3.35 1.73 -9.48
C GLY A 13 -3.79 0.90 -8.26
N ASN A 14 -2.86 0.12 -7.66
CA ASN A 14 -3.07 -0.58 -6.39
C ASN A 14 -2.50 0.19 -5.18
N CYS A 15 -2.17 1.48 -5.34
CA CYS A 15 -1.38 2.25 -4.37
C CYS A 15 -1.99 2.26 -2.95
N LEU A 16 -3.32 2.25 -2.80
CA LEU A 16 -3.98 2.15 -1.49
C LEU A 16 -3.59 0.85 -0.78
N TYR A 17 -3.78 -0.29 -1.44
CA TYR A 17 -3.57 -1.62 -0.88
C TYR A 17 -2.08 -1.87 -0.63
N TYR A 18 -1.20 -1.39 -1.51
CA TYR A 18 0.24 -1.43 -1.29
C TYR A 18 0.66 -0.57 -0.09
N ALA A 19 0.19 0.67 -0.01
CA ALA A 19 0.49 1.56 1.12
C ALA A 19 -0.02 0.99 2.45
N TYR A 20 -1.19 0.35 2.44
CA TYR A 20 -1.71 -0.34 3.61
C TYR A 20 -0.83 -1.54 3.98
N GLY A 21 -0.52 -2.42 3.03
CA GLY A 21 0.32 -3.61 3.24
C GLY A 21 1.71 -3.26 3.78
N ILE A 22 2.35 -2.22 3.24
CA ILE A 22 3.64 -1.71 3.74
C ILE A 22 3.50 -1.23 5.19
N SER A 23 2.49 -0.39 5.49
CA SER A 23 2.28 0.13 6.84
C SER A 23 1.96 -0.98 7.84
N LEU A 24 1.15 -1.96 7.44
CA LEU A 24 0.82 -3.15 8.23
C LEU A 24 2.08 -3.94 8.57
N MET A 25 2.96 -4.17 7.60
CA MET A 25 4.21 -4.88 7.85
C MET A 25 5.12 -4.13 8.83
N TYR A 26 5.17 -2.80 8.79
CA TYR A 26 5.92 -2.01 9.77
C TYR A 26 5.31 -2.10 11.17
N HIS A 27 3.98 -2.02 11.28
CA HIS A 27 3.27 -2.19 12.54
C HIS A 27 3.52 -3.59 13.15
N LEU A 28 3.33 -4.64 12.36
CA LEU A 28 3.55 -6.03 12.80
C LEU A 28 5.00 -6.27 13.23
N ARG A 29 5.96 -5.68 12.52
CA ARG A 29 7.39 -5.76 12.87
C ARG A 29 7.68 -5.05 14.20
N ASN A 30 7.09 -3.88 14.44
CA ASN A 30 7.29 -3.12 15.69
C ASN A 30 6.69 -3.84 16.90
N ASN A 31 5.51 -4.42 16.75
CA ASN A 31 4.75 -4.98 17.87
C ASN A 31 5.06 -6.45 18.17
N GLY A 32 5.88 -7.10 17.34
CA GLY A 32 6.61 -8.34 17.64
C GLY A 32 5.78 -9.58 18.00
N ASN A 33 4.45 -9.52 17.95
CA ASN A 33 3.56 -10.61 18.31
C ASN A 33 3.21 -11.46 17.08
N ARG A 34 3.88 -12.62 16.98
CA ARG A 34 3.66 -13.59 15.89
C ARG A 34 2.22 -14.07 15.81
N ALA A 35 1.51 -14.24 16.94
CA ALA A 35 0.12 -14.70 16.94
C ALA A 35 -0.83 -13.66 16.33
N ASN A 36 -0.60 -12.36 16.60
CA ASN A 36 -1.38 -11.29 15.99
C ASN A 36 -1.15 -11.23 14.46
N ALA A 37 0.10 -11.35 14.02
CA ALA A 37 0.43 -11.41 12.60
C ALA A 37 -0.21 -12.64 11.91
N GLU A 38 -0.15 -13.82 12.54
CA GLU A 38 -0.80 -15.03 12.04
C GLU A 38 -2.32 -14.86 11.93
N SER A 39 -2.97 -14.26 12.94
CA SER A 39 -4.41 -13.98 12.92
C SER A 39 -4.80 -13.07 11.74
N ILE A 40 -4.03 -12.00 11.50
CA ILE A 40 -4.25 -11.09 10.37
C ILE A 40 -4.03 -11.81 9.04
N PHE A 41 -2.94 -12.57 8.90
CA PHE A 41 -2.66 -13.35 7.68
C PHE A 41 -3.70 -14.44 7.41
N ASN A 42 -4.31 -15.00 8.45
CA ASN A 42 -5.44 -15.93 8.32
C ASN A 42 -6.70 -15.24 7.80
N ARG A 43 -7.03 -14.04 8.29
CA ARG A 43 -8.17 -13.25 7.76
C ARG A 43 -7.98 -12.89 6.29
N LEU A 44 -6.75 -12.59 5.90
CA LEU A 44 -6.36 -12.37 4.50
C LEU A 44 -6.25 -13.65 3.67
N LYS A 45 -6.56 -14.83 4.25
CA LYS A 45 -6.51 -16.14 3.60
C LYS A 45 -5.17 -16.44 2.90
N LEU A 46 -4.06 -15.96 3.44
CA LEU A 46 -2.74 -16.16 2.84
C LEU A 46 -2.29 -17.63 2.92
N GLY A 47 -1.64 -18.11 1.86
CA GLY A 47 -1.05 -19.44 1.79
C GLY A 47 0.17 -19.59 2.70
N ALA A 48 0.56 -20.84 2.98
CA ALA A 48 1.68 -21.13 3.88
C ALA A 48 3.02 -20.55 3.37
N GLU A 49 3.26 -20.59 2.05
CA GLU A 49 4.49 -20.06 1.44
C GLU A 49 4.56 -18.52 1.52
N GLU A 50 3.44 -17.86 1.29
CA GLU A 50 3.31 -16.40 1.37
C GLU A 50 3.55 -15.93 2.80
N LYS A 51 2.89 -16.57 3.76
CA LYS A 51 3.12 -16.34 5.20
C LYS A 51 4.58 -16.53 5.57
N ALA A 52 5.24 -17.59 5.08
CA ALA A 52 6.66 -17.83 5.37
C ALA A 52 7.54 -16.67 4.89
N LYS A 53 7.30 -16.14 3.68
CA LYS A 53 8.02 -14.97 3.15
C LYS A 53 7.78 -13.71 4.00
N LEU A 54 6.54 -13.47 4.42
CA LEU A 54 6.22 -12.33 5.28
C LEU A 54 6.81 -12.48 6.69
N PHE A 55 6.72 -13.66 7.31
CA PHE A 55 7.34 -13.92 8.61
C PHE A 55 8.85 -13.78 8.58
N TYR A 56 9.51 -14.23 7.50
CA TYR A 56 10.93 -13.99 7.31
C TYR A 56 11.26 -12.49 7.39
N LEU A 57 10.44 -11.63 6.79
CA LEU A 57 10.59 -10.18 6.89
C LEU A 57 10.25 -9.62 8.28
N LEU A 58 9.30 -10.20 9.02
CA LEU A 58 8.96 -9.74 10.37
C LEU A 58 10.02 -10.13 11.41
N GLU A 59 10.67 -11.27 11.24
CA GLU A 59 11.62 -11.83 12.21
C GLU A 59 13.05 -11.34 11.98
N ASN A 60 13.45 -11.17 10.72
CA ASN A 60 14.77 -10.67 10.38
C ASN A 60 14.77 -9.14 10.36
N GLU A 61 15.83 -8.54 10.92
CA GLU A 61 16.11 -7.11 10.80
C GLU A 61 15.03 -6.19 11.39
N LYS A 62 14.50 -6.53 12.57
CA LYS A 62 13.39 -5.84 13.26
C LYS A 62 13.56 -4.31 13.39
N ASN A 63 14.79 -3.81 13.41
CA ASN A 63 15.11 -2.39 13.58
C ASN A 63 15.50 -1.67 12.28
N LYS A 64 15.30 -2.31 11.12
CA LYS A 64 15.67 -1.75 9.81
C LYS A 64 14.44 -1.41 8.99
N PRO A 65 14.53 -0.48 8.03
CA PRO A 65 13.46 -0.27 7.08
C PRO A 65 13.38 -1.44 6.09
N PHE A 66 12.19 -1.73 5.56
CA PHE A 66 12.09 -2.63 4.41
C PHE A 66 12.79 -1.99 3.20
N THR A 67 13.59 -2.78 2.50
CA THR A 67 14.22 -2.36 1.25
C THR A 67 13.17 -2.29 0.14
N LEU A 68 13.49 -1.59 -0.94
CA LEU A 68 12.63 -1.54 -2.14
C LEU A 68 12.37 -2.95 -2.71
N LEU A 69 13.32 -3.88 -2.58
CA LEU A 69 13.16 -5.27 -3.02
C LEU A 69 12.18 -6.03 -2.14
N HIS A 70 12.27 -5.89 -0.81
CA HIS A 70 11.28 -6.46 0.10
C HIS A 70 9.87 -5.96 -0.25
N ILE A 71 9.74 -4.66 -0.50
CA ILE A 71 8.47 -4.04 -0.87
C ILE A 71 7.95 -4.62 -2.19
N LYS A 72 8.71 -4.48 -3.28
CA LYS A 72 8.24 -4.82 -4.63
C LYS A 72 8.11 -6.32 -4.91
N ARG A 73 8.90 -7.17 -4.26
CA ARG A 73 8.95 -8.62 -4.57
C ARG A 73 8.23 -9.49 -3.54
N ILE A 74 7.91 -8.97 -2.37
CA ILE A 74 7.29 -9.74 -1.29
C ILE A 74 6.04 -9.05 -0.78
N ILE A 75 6.15 -7.81 -0.28
CA ILE A 75 5.03 -7.14 0.38
C ILE A 75 3.92 -6.80 -0.62
N GLU A 76 4.23 -6.09 -1.71
CA GLU A 76 3.23 -5.69 -2.71
C GLU A 76 2.56 -6.89 -3.40
N PRO A 77 3.30 -7.90 -3.91
CA PRO A 77 2.69 -9.01 -4.63
C PRO A 77 1.84 -9.94 -3.77
N ILE A 78 2.12 -10.02 -2.46
CA ILE A 78 1.35 -10.85 -1.53
C ILE A 78 0.19 -10.03 -0.92
N LEU A 79 0.51 -8.93 -0.25
CA LEU A 79 -0.48 -8.19 0.52
C LEU A 79 -1.36 -7.30 -0.35
N GLY A 80 -0.88 -6.80 -1.49
CA GLY A 80 -1.68 -5.94 -2.37
C GLY A 80 -2.95 -6.63 -2.88
N PRO A 81 -2.84 -7.76 -3.61
CA PRO A 81 -3.99 -8.53 -4.07
C PRO A 81 -4.85 -9.06 -2.92
N ALA A 82 -4.22 -9.58 -1.84
CA ALA A 82 -4.96 -10.13 -0.71
C ALA A 82 -5.81 -9.07 0.01
N LEU A 83 -5.26 -7.85 0.23
CA LEU A 83 -6.00 -6.74 0.83
C LEU A 83 -7.10 -6.23 -0.10
N ARG A 84 -6.86 -6.15 -1.41
CA ARG A 84 -7.88 -5.76 -2.39
C ARG A 84 -9.08 -6.72 -2.35
N HIS A 85 -8.79 -8.01 -2.48
CA HIS A 85 -9.82 -9.04 -2.46
C HIS A 85 -10.57 -9.06 -1.13
N TYR A 86 -9.84 -8.96 -0.01
CA TYR A 86 -10.44 -8.88 1.32
C TYR A 86 -11.34 -7.65 1.48
N ALA A 87 -10.93 -6.48 0.97
CA ALA A 87 -11.74 -5.26 1.03
C ALA A 87 -13.05 -5.39 0.23
N ALA A 88 -13.00 -6.00 -0.95
CA ALA A 88 -14.18 -6.30 -1.76
C ALA A 88 -15.11 -7.32 -1.06
N GLU A 89 -14.56 -8.43 -0.55
CA GLU A 89 -15.31 -9.45 0.18
C GLU A 89 -16.00 -8.89 1.43
N MET A 90 -15.27 -8.09 2.23
CA MET A 90 -15.84 -7.45 3.42
C MET A 90 -16.92 -6.43 3.10
N THR A 91 -16.83 -5.76 1.95
CA THR A 91 -17.89 -4.87 1.44
C THR A 91 -19.16 -5.65 1.13
N ARG A 92 -19.01 -6.80 0.46
CA ARG A 92 -20.12 -7.74 0.18
C ARG A 92 -20.78 -8.22 1.47
N GLU A 93 -19.99 -8.75 2.40
CA GLU A 93 -20.50 -9.26 3.67
C GLU A 93 -21.17 -8.18 4.51
N ASN A 94 -20.59 -6.97 4.55
CA ASN A 94 -21.17 -5.85 5.27
C ASN A 94 -22.53 -5.45 4.69
N PHE A 95 -22.64 -5.37 3.36
CA PHE A 95 -23.90 -5.05 2.71
C PHE A 95 -24.95 -6.14 2.95
N LEU A 96 -24.60 -7.42 2.77
CA LEU A 96 -25.55 -8.52 2.98
C LEU A 96 -26.03 -8.64 4.43
N ALA A 97 -25.18 -8.34 5.42
CA ALA A 97 -25.53 -8.42 6.82
C ALA A 97 -26.39 -7.25 7.31
N ASN A 98 -26.13 -6.03 6.82
CA ASN A 98 -26.89 -4.83 7.17
C ASN A 98 -26.89 -3.83 6.01
N PRO A 99 -27.77 -4.00 5.00
CA PRO A 99 -27.75 -3.19 3.79
C PRO A 99 -27.87 -1.70 4.10
N LYS A 100 -28.89 -1.31 4.88
CA LYS A 100 -29.17 0.10 5.21
C LYS A 100 -28.09 0.75 6.09
N GLY A 101 -27.30 -0.05 6.81
CA GLY A 101 -26.16 0.43 7.60
C GLY A 101 -24.83 0.51 6.83
N SER A 102 -24.81 0.17 5.55
CA SER A 102 -23.61 0.19 4.73
C SER A 102 -23.39 1.54 4.04
N SER A 103 -22.12 1.85 3.73
CA SER A 103 -21.75 3.02 2.94
C SER A 103 -22.27 2.92 1.50
N LEU A 104 -22.24 1.71 0.91
CA LEU A 104 -22.79 1.43 -0.42
C LEU A 104 -24.26 1.83 -0.53
N TYR A 105 -25.09 1.44 0.45
CA TYR A 105 -26.49 1.86 0.49
C TYR A 105 -26.63 3.37 0.58
N THR A 106 -25.86 4.02 1.46
CA THR A 106 -25.99 5.47 1.68
C THR A 106 -25.69 6.25 0.39
N ALA A 107 -24.62 5.87 -0.32
CA ALA A 107 -24.28 6.47 -1.60
C ALA A 107 -25.32 6.16 -2.69
N ALA A 108 -25.70 4.89 -2.85
CA ALA A 108 -26.66 4.46 -3.86
C ALA A 108 -28.05 5.09 -3.65
N ASN A 109 -28.52 5.16 -2.40
CA ASN A 109 -29.83 5.71 -2.06
C ASN A 109 -29.92 7.20 -2.41
N TYR A 110 -28.82 7.96 -2.24
CA TYR A 110 -28.76 9.35 -2.70
C TYR A 110 -28.98 9.45 -4.22
N GLY A 111 -28.38 8.54 -5.00
CA GLY A 111 -28.62 8.43 -6.44
C GLY A 111 -30.05 8.04 -6.79
N MET A 112 -30.61 7.04 -6.09
CA MET A 112 -31.98 6.55 -6.32
C MET A 112 -33.04 7.61 -6.01
N ILE A 113 -32.88 8.37 -4.91
CA ILE A 113 -33.75 9.51 -4.59
C ILE A 113 -33.70 10.55 -5.71
N PHE A 114 -32.50 10.92 -6.18
CA PHE A 114 -32.34 11.88 -7.27
C PHE A 114 -33.02 11.41 -8.58
N LEU A 115 -32.85 10.15 -8.95
CA LEU A 115 -33.48 9.59 -10.15
C LEU A 115 -35.01 9.53 -10.01
N PHE A 116 -35.51 9.12 -8.83
CA PHE A 116 -36.94 9.10 -8.55
C PHE A 116 -37.55 10.50 -8.64
N LYS A 117 -36.86 11.51 -8.09
CA LYS A 117 -37.26 12.91 -8.21
C LYS A 117 -37.38 13.39 -9.67
N LYS A 118 -36.43 13.02 -10.52
CA LYS A 118 -36.51 13.32 -11.96
C LYS A 118 -37.76 12.74 -12.59
N LEU A 119 -38.08 11.47 -12.27
CA LEU A 119 -39.31 10.83 -12.76
C LEU A 119 -40.58 11.51 -12.25
N LEU A 120 -40.62 11.95 -10.98
CA LEU A 120 -41.72 12.74 -10.45
C LEU A 120 -41.91 14.05 -11.23
N ALA A 121 -40.82 14.75 -11.55
CA ALA A 121 -40.85 15.99 -12.32
C ALA A 121 -41.33 15.76 -13.76
N GLU A 122 -40.79 14.73 -14.44
CA GLU A 122 -41.20 14.34 -15.79
C GLU A 122 -42.69 14.00 -15.86
N LYS A 123 -43.20 13.29 -14.86
CA LYS A 123 -44.62 12.89 -14.75
C LYS A 123 -45.51 13.95 -14.09
N LYS A 124 -44.95 15.10 -13.66
CA LYS A 124 -45.65 16.17 -12.93
C LYS A 124 -46.41 15.65 -11.69
N HIS A 125 -45.82 14.70 -10.97
CA HIS A 125 -46.45 14.05 -9.85
C HIS A 125 -46.40 14.94 -8.57
N PRO A 126 -47.50 15.10 -7.81
CA PRO A 126 -47.56 16.00 -6.65
C PRO A 126 -46.53 15.70 -5.55
N ALA A 127 -46.10 14.45 -5.40
CA ALA A 127 -45.10 14.04 -4.42
C ALA A 127 -43.73 14.72 -4.63
N LEU A 128 -43.48 15.36 -5.79
CA LEU A 128 -42.29 16.18 -5.99
C LEU A 128 -42.14 17.27 -4.93
N LEU A 129 -43.25 17.82 -4.43
CA LEU A 129 -43.28 18.86 -3.39
C LEU A 129 -42.70 18.40 -2.04
N LEU A 130 -42.48 17.09 -1.85
CA LEU A 130 -41.87 16.55 -0.64
C LEU A 130 -40.34 16.71 -0.63
N PHE A 131 -39.73 17.14 -1.74
CA PHE A 131 -38.29 17.27 -1.88
C PHE A 131 -37.86 18.72 -2.15
N GLU A 132 -36.77 19.14 -1.50
CA GLU A 132 -36.35 20.55 -1.48
C GLU A 132 -35.43 20.96 -2.65
N THR A 133 -34.58 20.06 -3.18
CA THR A 133 -33.58 20.41 -4.22
C THR A 133 -33.47 19.36 -5.34
N ASP A 134 -33.53 19.77 -6.60
CA ASP A 134 -33.43 18.85 -7.76
C ASP A 134 -31.98 18.59 -8.20
N SER A 135 -30.99 18.98 -7.39
CA SER A 135 -29.57 18.88 -7.70
C SER A 135 -28.94 17.59 -7.19
N PHE A 136 -27.99 17.06 -7.96
CA PHE A 136 -27.10 15.96 -7.60
C PHE A 136 -25.67 16.49 -7.37
N ASP A 137 -25.56 17.52 -6.54
CA ASP A 137 -24.37 18.37 -6.37
C ASP A 137 -23.62 18.11 -5.06
N ASN A 138 -24.14 17.26 -4.17
CA ASN A 138 -23.44 16.94 -2.93
C ASN A 138 -22.24 16.03 -3.21
N GLU A 139 -21.04 16.63 -3.22
CA GLU A 139 -19.77 15.95 -3.47
C GLU A 139 -19.47 14.80 -2.50
N ASN A 140 -20.05 14.82 -1.30
CA ASN A 140 -19.90 13.74 -0.33
C ASN A 140 -20.56 12.42 -0.80
N PHE A 141 -21.47 12.49 -1.76
CA PHE A 141 -22.19 11.32 -2.29
C PHE A 141 -21.94 11.12 -3.78
N ASN A 142 -21.99 12.18 -4.60
CA ASN A 142 -21.93 12.04 -6.06
C ASN A 142 -20.54 11.59 -6.59
N GLN A 143 -19.50 11.63 -5.75
CA GLN A 143 -18.16 11.11 -6.07
C GLN A 143 -17.92 9.67 -5.56
N ALA A 144 -18.94 9.05 -4.94
CA ALA A 144 -18.84 7.70 -4.41
C ALA A 144 -18.51 6.67 -5.50
N GLU A 145 -17.83 5.59 -5.10
CA GLU A 145 -17.26 4.63 -6.05
C GLU A 145 -18.32 3.90 -6.88
N ILE A 146 -19.53 3.72 -6.34
CA ILE A 146 -20.65 3.07 -7.03
C ILE A 146 -21.01 3.76 -8.34
N PHE A 147 -20.85 5.08 -8.43
CA PHE A 147 -21.15 5.85 -9.65
C PHE A 147 -20.06 5.76 -10.73
N LYS A 148 -18.91 5.17 -10.40
CA LYS A 148 -17.81 4.91 -11.34
C LYS A 148 -17.82 3.48 -11.88
N VAL A 149 -18.72 2.63 -11.36
CA VAL A 149 -18.89 1.26 -11.86
C VAL A 149 -19.62 1.32 -13.18
N GLU A 150 -19.09 0.57 -14.14
CA GLU A 150 -19.64 0.52 -15.49
C GLU A 150 -21.10 0.05 -15.45
N ASN A 151 -21.96 0.74 -16.19
CA ASN A 151 -23.40 0.47 -16.34
C ASN A 151 -24.28 0.64 -15.09
N ILE A 152 -23.73 0.70 -13.87
CA ILE A 152 -24.55 0.86 -12.66
C ILE A 152 -25.43 2.12 -12.68
N PRO A 153 -24.96 3.33 -13.07
CA PRO A 153 -25.83 4.50 -13.15
C PRO A 153 -27.00 4.33 -14.12
N GLN A 154 -26.78 3.69 -15.27
CA GLN A 154 -27.81 3.39 -16.26
C GLN A 154 -28.80 2.35 -15.73
N GLU A 155 -28.29 1.31 -15.04
CA GLU A 155 -29.11 0.28 -14.42
C GLU A 155 -29.99 0.83 -13.29
N MET A 156 -29.46 1.73 -12.45
CA MET A 156 -30.25 2.43 -11.44
C MET A 156 -31.39 3.23 -12.09
N GLN A 157 -31.12 3.95 -13.19
CA GLN A 157 -32.13 4.70 -13.93
C GLN A 157 -33.19 3.80 -14.56
N ARG A 158 -32.79 2.66 -15.14
CA ARG A 158 -33.71 1.67 -15.69
C ARG A 158 -34.61 1.08 -14.61
N PHE A 159 -33.99 0.62 -13.52
CA PHE A 159 -34.67 0.01 -12.38
C PHE A 159 -35.72 0.93 -11.78
N ILE A 160 -35.35 2.16 -11.41
CA ILE A 160 -36.29 3.12 -10.81
C ILE A 160 -37.39 3.52 -11.79
N GLY A 161 -37.10 3.58 -13.10
CA GLY A 161 -38.10 3.81 -14.14
C GLY A 161 -39.15 2.69 -14.20
N THR A 162 -38.71 1.43 -14.15
CA THR A 162 -39.61 0.26 -14.14
C THR A 162 -40.41 0.15 -12.84
N LYS A 163 -39.81 0.49 -11.70
CA LYS A 163 -40.43 0.40 -10.37
C LYS A 163 -41.24 1.63 -9.96
N PHE A 164 -41.29 2.67 -10.79
CA PHE A 164 -41.91 3.95 -10.43
C PHE A 164 -43.37 3.81 -9.98
N GLU A 165 -44.21 3.10 -10.76
CA GLU A 165 -45.63 2.95 -10.43
C GLU A 165 -45.85 2.08 -9.18
N GLU A 166 -44.97 1.09 -8.96
CA GLU A 166 -44.96 0.25 -7.76
C GLU A 166 -44.65 1.09 -6.52
N LEU A 167 -43.59 1.90 -6.56
CA LEU A 167 -43.20 2.85 -5.51
C LEU A 167 -44.34 3.79 -5.11
N ILE A 168 -45.01 4.39 -6.10
CA ILE A 168 -46.13 5.31 -5.86
C ILE A 168 -47.33 4.56 -5.28
N SER A 169 -47.59 3.33 -5.74
CA SER A 169 -48.65 2.49 -5.20
C SER A 169 -48.40 2.16 -3.72
N ILE A 170 -47.18 1.73 -3.36
CA ILE A 170 -46.80 1.45 -1.98
C ILE A 170 -46.98 2.71 -1.13
N PHE A 171 -46.41 3.84 -1.57
CA PHE A 171 -46.50 5.10 -0.84
C PHE A 171 -47.96 5.52 -0.61
N ASN A 172 -48.80 5.48 -1.63
CA ASN A 172 -50.22 5.85 -1.46
C ASN A 172 -50.94 4.88 -0.51
N ASN A 173 -50.70 3.58 -0.62
CA ASN A 173 -51.36 2.59 0.23
C ASN A 173 -50.95 2.74 1.70
N GLU A 174 -49.66 2.87 1.99
CA GLU A 174 -49.15 3.03 3.36
C GLU A 174 -49.55 4.40 3.93
N TRP A 175 -49.36 5.48 3.16
CA TRP A 175 -49.64 6.83 3.61
C TRP A 175 -51.13 7.09 3.90
N PHE A 176 -52.03 6.63 3.01
CA PHE A 176 -53.47 6.83 3.22
C PHE A 176 -54.09 5.80 4.17
N ALA A 177 -53.45 4.65 4.42
CA ALA A 177 -53.90 3.69 5.43
C ALA A 177 -53.56 4.15 6.85
N GLU A 178 -52.44 4.85 7.06
CA GLU A 178 -51.89 5.11 8.39
C GLU A 178 -52.06 6.55 8.90
N THR A 179 -52.45 7.51 8.05
CA THR A 179 -52.42 8.93 8.42
C THR A 179 -53.70 9.72 8.14
N GLU A 180 -54.25 10.35 9.18
CA GLU A 180 -55.31 11.36 9.03
C GLU A 180 -54.80 12.64 8.38
N ALA A 181 -55.60 13.26 7.51
CA ALA A 181 -55.28 14.54 6.90
C ALA A 181 -55.10 15.64 7.98
N PRO A 182 -54.16 16.59 7.79
CA PRO A 182 -53.91 17.65 8.76
C PRO A 182 -55.16 18.51 8.93
N LYS A 183 -55.55 18.77 10.19
CA LYS A 183 -56.76 19.52 10.55
C LYS A 183 -56.47 21.01 10.74
N SER A 184 -55.19 21.39 10.81
CA SER A 184 -54.75 22.79 10.97
C SER A 184 -53.46 23.09 10.21
N LEU A 185 -53.20 24.39 9.96
CA LEU A 185 -51.95 24.86 9.35
C LEU A 185 -50.69 24.46 10.15
N ALA A 186 -50.80 24.37 11.47
CA ALA A 186 -49.69 23.97 12.35
C ALA A 186 -49.28 22.51 12.17
N GLU A 187 -50.20 21.64 11.72
CA GLU A 187 -49.95 20.21 11.52
C GLU A 187 -49.33 19.90 10.15
N ILE A 188 -49.44 20.83 9.18
CA ILE A 188 -48.98 20.61 7.80
C ILE A 188 -47.48 20.32 7.74
N GLY A 189 -46.67 21.05 8.52
CA GLY A 189 -45.21 20.84 8.52
C GLY A 189 -44.82 19.43 8.98
N SER A 190 -45.41 18.95 10.09
CA SER A 190 -45.18 17.60 10.60
C SER A 190 -45.75 16.53 9.67
N TYR A 191 -46.89 16.78 9.05
CA TYR A 191 -47.48 15.91 8.04
C TYR A 191 -46.56 15.76 6.82
N MET A 192 -46.05 16.85 6.25
CA MET A 192 -45.12 16.81 5.11
C MET A 192 -43.79 16.15 5.47
N PHE A 193 -43.27 16.39 6.68
CA PHE A 193 -42.06 15.72 7.17
C PHE A 193 -42.22 14.20 7.23
N ARG A 194 -43.32 13.72 7.80
CA ARG A 194 -43.63 12.26 7.86
C ARG A 194 -43.86 11.67 6.47
N ALA A 195 -44.54 12.39 5.58
CA ALA A 195 -44.75 11.96 4.19
C ALA A 195 -43.40 11.78 3.46
N LYS A 196 -42.50 12.75 3.61
CA LYS A 196 -41.15 12.71 3.06
C LYS A 196 -40.36 11.53 3.62
N GLN A 197 -40.45 11.29 4.94
CA GLN A 197 -39.74 10.19 5.60
C GLN A 197 -40.24 8.83 5.10
N SER A 198 -41.56 8.59 5.10
CA SER A 198 -42.17 7.36 4.56
C SER A 198 -41.76 7.12 3.11
N LEU A 199 -41.87 8.13 2.24
CA LEU A 199 -41.46 7.99 0.84
C LEU A 199 -39.97 7.68 0.69
N THR A 200 -39.11 8.30 1.52
CA THR A 200 -37.67 8.05 1.53
C THR A 200 -37.33 6.64 2.01
N ASP A 201 -38.07 6.12 3.00
CA ASP A 201 -37.90 4.76 3.51
C ASP A 201 -38.25 3.71 2.46
N ILE A 202 -39.34 3.91 1.72
CA ILE A 202 -39.76 3.05 0.60
C ILE A 202 -38.70 3.09 -0.52
N ILE A 203 -38.18 4.27 -0.89
CA ILE A 203 -37.07 4.39 -1.86
C ILE A 203 -35.82 3.67 -1.33
N GLY A 204 -35.58 3.73 -0.02
CA GLY A 204 -34.52 2.99 0.65
C GLY A 204 -34.68 1.48 0.48
N ASP A 205 -35.87 0.93 0.68
CA ASP A 205 -36.15 -0.49 0.45
C ASP A 205 -35.96 -0.88 -1.02
N MET A 206 -36.37 -0.03 -1.96
CA MET A 206 -36.10 -0.27 -3.39
C MET A 206 -34.62 -0.16 -3.75
N THR A 207 -33.86 0.70 -3.07
CA THR A 207 -32.39 0.75 -3.23
C THR A 207 -31.76 -0.56 -2.77
N VAL A 208 -32.24 -1.15 -1.69
CA VAL A 208 -31.80 -2.50 -1.28
C VAL A 208 -32.21 -3.52 -2.35
N ALA A 209 -33.47 -3.50 -2.81
CA ALA A 209 -33.94 -4.41 -3.84
C ALA A 209 -33.11 -4.35 -5.13
N PHE A 210 -32.65 -3.17 -5.56
CA PHE A 210 -31.74 -3.02 -6.71
C PHE A 210 -30.48 -3.90 -6.62
N PHE A 211 -29.95 -4.12 -5.42
CA PHE A 211 -28.79 -4.98 -5.19
C PHE A 211 -29.15 -6.44 -4.93
N PHE A 212 -30.40 -6.74 -4.56
CA PHE A 212 -30.85 -8.10 -4.23
C PHE A 212 -31.57 -8.82 -5.40
N GLU A 213 -32.14 -8.08 -6.36
CA GLU A 213 -32.76 -8.67 -7.54
C GLU A 213 -31.73 -9.35 -8.47
N GLU A 214 -32.22 -10.24 -9.35
CA GLU A 214 -31.41 -10.94 -10.37
C GLU A 214 -30.16 -11.64 -9.79
N ASP A 215 -30.32 -12.36 -8.68
CA ASP A 215 -29.24 -13.11 -8.00
C ASP A 215 -28.03 -12.22 -7.65
N HIS A 216 -28.32 -11.03 -7.12
CA HIS A 216 -27.34 -10.05 -6.66
C HIS A 216 -26.45 -9.45 -7.78
N GLN A 217 -26.87 -9.48 -9.05
CA GLN A 217 -26.05 -9.05 -10.18
C GLN A 217 -25.40 -7.66 -10.00
N ASN A 218 -26.15 -6.66 -9.52
CA ASN A 218 -25.62 -5.30 -9.33
C ASN A 218 -24.65 -5.20 -8.15
N LEU A 219 -24.88 -6.00 -7.09
CA LEU A 219 -23.94 -6.10 -5.98
C LEU A 219 -22.64 -6.72 -6.48
N GLU A 220 -22.71 -7.86 -7.17
CA GLU A 220 -21.54 -8.55 -7.68
C GLU A 220 -20.78 -7.70 -8.73
N ALA A 221 -21.46 -6.89 -9.54
CA ALA A 221 -20.81 -5.93 -10.43
C ALA A 221 -19.97 -4.90 -9.66
N TYR A 222 -20.50 -4.37 -8.54
CA TYR A 222 -19.76 -3.47 -7.67
C TYR A 222 -18.58 -4.17 -6.98
N ILE A 223 -18.79 -5.38 -6.44
CA ILE A 223 -17.72 -6.16 -5.78
C ILE A 223 -16.60 -6.51 -6.77
N ASN A 224 -16.94 -6.96 -7.97
CA ASN A 224 -15.96 -7.26 -9.02
C ASN A 224 -15.17 -6.01 -9.44
N HIS A 225 -15.82 -4.83 -9.49
CA HIS A 225 -15.12 -3.57 -9.75
C HIS A 225 -14.10 -3.25 -8.66
N LEU A 226 -14.44 -3.43 -7.37
CA LEU A 226 -13.50 -3.23 -6.27
C LEU A 226 -12.33 -4.24 -6.32
N ASP A 227 -12.60 -5.49 -6.67
CA ASP A 227 -11.60 -6.57 -6.76
C ASP A 227 -10.75 -6.52 -8.05
N THR A 228 -11.10 -5.66 -9.01
CA THR A 228 -10.35 -5.54 -10.26
C THR A 228 -9.00 -4.85 -10.02
N ASN A 229 -7.92 -5.51 -10.44
CA ASN A 229 -6.57 -4.95 -10.37
C ASN A 229 -6.50 -3.56 -11.00
N TYR A 230 -5.69 -2.69 -10.38
CA TYR A 230 -5.41 -1.32 -10.82
C TYR A 230 -6.59 -0.33 -10.74
N LYS A 231 -7.78 -0.75 -10.27
CA LYS A 231 -8.83 0.18 -9.86
C LYS A 231 -8.45 0.88 -8.57
N TRP A 232 -8.50 2.20 -8.55
CA TRP A 232 -8.09 2.97 -7.37
C TRP A 232 -8.99 2.67 -6.18
N GLY A 233 -8.38 2.33 -5.05
CA GLY A 233 -9.12 2.17 -3.80
C GLY A 233 -9.49 3.52 -3.18
N THR A 234 -10.61 3.54 -2.46
CA THR A 234 -11.13 4.75 -1.81
C THR A 234 -11.01 4.69 -0.29
N GLU A 235 -11.19 5.84 0.37
CA GLU A 235 -11.25 5.90 1.84
C GLU A 235 -12.42 5.05 2.39
N GLU A 236 -13.52 4.93 1.65
CA GLU A 236 -14.66 4.07 2.02
C GLU A 236 -14.23 2.61 2.20
N THR A 237 -13.60 2.02 1.18
CA THR A 237 -13.15 0.63 1.23
C THR A 237 -12.03 0.44 2.25
N LEU A 238 -11.15 1.43 2.42
CA LEU A 238 -10.09 1.44 3.43
C LEU A 238 -10.66 1.30 4.85
N MET A 239 -11.65 2.11 5.20
CA MET A 239 -12.19 2.13 6.57
C MET A 239 -12.85 0.79 6.92
N LEU A 240 -13.68 0.26 6.02
CA LEU A 240 -14.32 -1.03 6.23
C LEU A 240 -13.29 -2.17 6.32
N MET A 241 -12.35 -2.23 5.38
CA MET A 241 -11.26 -3.19 5.38
C MET A 241 -10.47 -3.13 6.70
N HIS A 242 -10.14 -1.93 7.18
CA HIS A 242 -9.37 -1.76 8.41
C HIS A 242 -10.13 -2.21 9.66
N CYS A 243 -11.42 -1.88 9.80
CA CYS A 243 -12.23 -2.37 10.92
C CYS A 243 -12.34 -3.90 10.92
N LYS A 244 -12.60 -4.49 9.75
CA LYS A 244 -12.73 -5.95 9.62
C LYS A 244 -11.42 -6.69 9.83
N LEU A 245 -10.31 -6.15 9.33
CA LEU A 245 -8.99 -6.74 9.52
C LEU A 245 -8.55 -6.76 10.98
N GLN A 246 -9.01 -5.81 11.80
CA GLN A 246 -8.80 -5.79 13.24
C GLN A 246 -9.62 -6.83 14.01
N GLY A 247 -10.57 -7.51 13.34
CA GLY A 247 -11.55 -8.38 13.99
C GLY A 247 -12.54 -7.58 14.83
N GLU A 248 -13.18 -6.56 14.25
CA GLU A 248 -14.25 -5.81 14.92
C GLU A 248 -15.39 -6.74 15.36
N ILE A 249 -15.72 -6.67 16.65
CA ILE A 249 -16.84 -7.37 17.28
C ILE A 249 -17.76 -6.32 17.90
N ARG A 250 -19.04 -6.41 17.55
CA ARG A 250 -20.10 -5.55 18.08
C ARG A 250 -20.88 -6.35 19.13
N GLU A 251 -20.72 -5.98 20.40
CA GLU A 251 -21.35 -6.64 21.53
C GLU A 251 -22.49 -5.74 22.05
N PRO A 252 -23.76 -6.16 21.97
CA PRO A 252 -24.86 -5.37 22.53
C PRO A 252 -24.70 -5.32 24.06
N ILE A 253 -24.69 -4.12 24.61
CA ILE A 253 -24.67 -3.89 26.06
C ILE A 253 -26.10 -3.92 26.59
N ASP A 254 -27.00 -3.23 25.88
CA ASP A 254 -28.44 -3.19 26.14
C ASP A 254 -29.21 -2.90 24.84
N ALA A 255 -30.49 -2.51 24.94
CA ALA A 255 -31.35 -2.24 23.80
C ALA A 255 -30.93 -1.04 22.93
N GLU A 256 -30.15 -0.09 23.49
CA GLU A 256 -29.76 1.15 22.83
C GLU A 256 -28.25 1.27 22.61
N HIS A 257 -27.45 0.49 23.34
CA HIS A 257 -25.99 0.61 23.36
C HIS A 257 -25.28 -0.63 22.84
N VAL A 258 -24.26 -0.41 22.00
CA VAL A 258 -23.38 -1.44 21.46
C VAL A 258 -21.93 -1.08 21.79
N ALA A 259 -21.21 -2.01 22.44
CA ALA A 259 -19.76 -1.92 22.61
C ALA A 259 -19.06 -2.43 21.35
N ILE A 260 -17.96 -1.78 20.98
CA ILE A 260 -17.08 -2.23 19.91
C ILE A 260 -15.76 -2.68 20.52
N ARG A 261 -15.37 -3.93 20.23
CA ARG A 261 -14.09 -4.51 20.62
C ARG A 261 -13.34 -4.99 19.39
N TYR A 262 -12.01 -4.98 19.46
CA TYR A 262 -11.13 -5.46 18.40
C TYR A 262 -10.27 -6.61 18.91
N GLU A 263 -10.08 -7.65 18.09
CA GLU A 263 -9.18 -8.77 18.41
C GLU A 263 -7.72 -8.37 18.28
N THR A 264 -7.39 -7.59 17.25
CA THR A 264 -6.07 -7.03 16.99
C THR A 264 -6.18 -5.52 16.76
N PRO A 265 -6.27 -4.71 17.83
CA PRO A 265 -6.45 -3.26 17.71
C PRO A 265 -5.24 -2.60 17.05
N MET A 266 -5.50 -1.75 16.07
CA MET A 266 -4.51 -1.01 15.30
C MET A 266 -5.06 0.39 15.01
N GLY A 267 -4.43 1.45 15.54
CA GLY A 267 -4.86 2.83 15.24
C GLY A 267 -4.52 3.26 13.81
N LEU A 268 -5.51 3.64 13.00
CA LEU A 268 -5.32 4.22 11.66
C LEU A 268 -5.40 5.75 11.70
N GLN A 269 -4.43 6.42 11.07
CA GLN A 269 -4.45 7.85 10.81
C GLN A 269 -4.29 8.14 9.32
N ILE A 270 -5.21 8.94 8.78
CA ILE A 270 -5.16 9.39 7.39
C ILE A 270 -4.55 10.80 7.34
N TYR A 271 -3.63 10.98 6.40
CA TYR A 271 -3.03 12.25 6.02
C TYR A 271 -3.49 12.63 4.61
N ARG A 272 -3.65 13.93 4.36
CA ARG A 272 -3.88 14.52 3.04
C ARG A 272 -2.75 15.51 2.77
N ASP A 273 -1.98 15.25 1.72
CA ASP A 273 -0.83 16.06 1.30
C ASP A 273 0.15 16.41 2.45
N GLY A 274 0.45 15.41 3.28
CA GLY A 274 1.39 15.53 4.41
C GLY A 274 0.79 16.11 5.68
N THR A 275 -0.51 16.43 5.71
CA THR A 275 -1.21 16.97 6.88
C THR A 275 -2.21 15.95 7.43
N PRO A 276 -2.23 15.67 8.75
CA PRO A 276 -3.21 14.74 9.32
C PRO A 276 -4.63 15.29 9.16
N TYR A 277 -5.56 14.44 8.73
CA TYR A 277 -6.95 14.84 8.50
C TYR A 277 -7.70 15.13 9.82
N PHE A 278 -7.33 14.43 10.90
CA PHE A 278 -7.80 14.68 12.27
C PHE A 278 -6.61 14.69 13.24
N SER A 279 -6.72 15.40 14.36
CA SER A 279 -5.62 15.50 15.34
C SER A 279 -5.36 14.17 16.04
N SER A 280 -4.10 13.72 16.11
CA SER A 280 -3.74 12.51 16.86
C SER A 280 -3.85 12.69 18.37
N ASP A 281 -3.88 13.93 18.87
CA ASP A 281 -3.89 14.19 20.31
C ASP A 281 -5.19 13.70 20.99
N GLU A 282 -6.26 13.53 20.22
CA GLU A 282 -7.56 12.98 20.66
C GLU A 282 -7.68 11.46 20.43
N HIS A 283 -6.82 10.88 19.58
CA HIS A 283 -6.96 9.51 19.07
C HIS A 283 -5.77 8.58 19.38
N GLY A 284 -4.79 9.06 20.15
CA GLY A 284 -3.62 8.28 20.55
C GLY A 284 -2.52 8.24 19.48
N ILE A 285 -1.51 7.40 19.71
CA ILE A 285 -0.40 7.25 18.77
C ILE A 285 -0.82 6.28 17.67
N PRO A 286 -0.83 6.69 16.38
CA PRO A 286 -1.28 5.82 15.31
C PRO A 286 -0.26 4.71 15.01
N ASP A 287 -0.80 3.54 14.68
CA ASP A 287 -0.08 2.34 14.28
C ASP A 287 0.16 2.30 12.76
N ILE A 288 -0.89 2.65 12.02
CA ILE A 288 -0.94 2.66 10.56
C ILE A 288 -1.16 4.11 10.13
N ILE A 289 -0.28 4.64 9.27
CA ILE A 289 -0.41 6.00 8.77
C ILE A 289 -0.34 6.00 7.25
N LEU A 290 -1.42 6.42 6.63
CA LEU A 290 -1.55 6.51 5.18
C LEU A 290 -1.69 7.95 4.74
N ASN A 291 -1.03 8.32 3.65
CA ASN A 291 -1.17 9.64 3.05
C ASN A 291 -1.81 9.53 1.67
N ASN A 292 -2.95 10.20 1.49
CA ASN A 292 -3.49 10.51 0.18
C ASN A 292 -2.80 11.76 -0.37
N SER A 293 -2.25 11.68 -1.57
CA SER A 293 -1.60 12.80 -2.26
C SER A 293 -2.41 13.19 -3.48
N ALA A 294 -2.87 14.44 -3.51
CA ALA A 294 -3.61 15.04 -4.62
C ALA A 294 -4.73 14.14 -5.18
N ASN A 295 -5.38 13.34 -4.31
CA ASN A 295 -6.42 12.37 -4.68
C ASN A 295 -6.04 11.40 -5.83
N SER A 296 -4.76 11.11 -6.00
CA SER A 296 -4.24 10.30 -7.11
C SER A 296 -3.23 9.24 -6.67
N HIS A 297 -2.64 9.40 -5.50
CA HIS A 297 -1.65 8.45 -4.99
C HIS A 297 -1.76 8.24 -3.50
N TRP A 298 -1.57 6.99 -3.07
CA TRP A 298 -1.50 6.59 -1.66
C TRP A 298 -0.11 6.09 -1.34
N TYR A 299 0.45 6.53 -0.22
CA TYR A 299 1.73 6.02 0.28
C TYR A 299 1.75 5.94 1.81
N SER A 300 2.71 5.20 2.35
CA SER A 300 2.84 4.97 3.79
C SER A 300 3.70 6.05 4.45
N LEU A 301 3.30 6.48 5.64
CA LEU A 301 4.16 7.25 6.54
C LEU A 301 4.55 6.37 7.72
N VAL A 302 5.85 6.21 7.95
CA VAL A 302 6.35 5.32 9.01
C VAL A 302 7.25 6.07 9.98
N ASN A 303 7.31 5.60 11.22
CA ASN A 303 8.13 6.22 12.25
C ASN A 303 9.62 6.19 11.86
N SER A 304 10.28 7.35 11.92
CA SER A 304 11.70 7.47 11.56
C SER A 304 12.64 6.68 12.47
N LYS A 305 12.17 6.14 13.59
CA LYS A 305 12.94 5.21 14.44
C LYS A 305 13.41 3.96 13.68
N PHE A 306 12.66 3.49 12.69
CA PHE A 306 13.13 2.44 11.77
C PHE A 306 14.35 2.86 10.93
N TYR A 307 14.58 4.17 10.80
CA TYR A 307 15.68 4.76 10.04
C TYR A 307 16.78 5.35 10.93
N SER A 308 16.62 5.34 12.25
CA SER A 308 17.69 5.73 13.17
C SER A 308 18.63 4.55 13.33
N ILE A 309 19.62 4.47 12.45
CA ILE A 309 20.69 3.48 12.53
C ILE A 309 21.52 3.81 13.79
N ASN A 310 21.41 2.98 14.82
CA ASN A 310 22.41 2.98 15.88
C ASN A 310 23.69 2.38 15.30
N SER A 311 24.74 3.20 15.14
CA SER A 311 26.03 2.75 14.55
C SER A 311 26.61 1.49 15.21
N LYS A 312 26.25 1.23 16.48
CA LYS A 312 26.67 0.04 17.24
C LYS A 312 26.02 -1.28 16.76
N ASP A 313 24.96 -1.18 15.96
CA ASP A 313 24.14 -2.31 15.49
C ASP A 313 24.23 -2.51 13.95
N ILE A 314 25.11 -1.78 13.26
CA ILE A 314 25.33 -1.97 11.81
C ILE A 314 26.07 -3.29 11.59
N LEU A 315 25.38 -4.25 10.99
CA LEU A 315 25.96 -5.54 10.60
C LEU A 315 26.73 -5.41 9.29
N ARG A 316 27.58 -6.39 8.98
CA ARG A 316 28.30 -6.42 7.69
C ARG A 316 27.37 -6.38 6.48
N ASN A 317 26.20 -7.02 6.56
CA ASN A 317 25.22 -6.98 5.47
C ASN A 317 24.60 -5.59 5.29
N ASP A 318 24.39 -4.85 6.38
CA ASP A 318 23.91 -3.46 6.31
C ASP A 318 24.85 -2.56 5.55
N LEU A 319 26.15 -2.74 5.76
CA LEU A 319 27.16 -2.01 5.02
C LEU A 319 27.04 -2.28 3.51
N LEU A 320 26.82 -3.54 3.12
CA LEU A 320 26.63 -3.91 1.70
C LEU A 320 25.36 -3.31 1.10
N ASP A 321 24.29 -3.16 1.90
CA ASP A 321 23.06 -2.48 1.47
C ASP A 321 23.27 -0.96 1.36
N ILE A 322 23.91 -0.35 2.37
CA ILE A 322 24.17 1.09 2.43
C ILE A 322 25.01 1.57 1.24
N VAL A 323 26.05 0.81 0.87
CA VAL A 323 26.90 1.16 -0.28
C VAL A 323 26.29 0.76 -1.63
N GLY A 324 25.16 0.05 -1.63
CA GLY A 324 24.45 -0.41 -2.83
C GLY A 324 24.99 -1.68 -3.47
N PHE A 325 25.90 -2.41 -2.82
CA PHE A 325 26.48 -3.65 -3.37
C PHE A 325 25.42 -4.72 -3.62
N ASN A 326 24.54 -4.99 -2.64
CA ASN A 326 23.45 -5.96 -2.77
C ASN A 326 22.48 -5.59 -3.91
N ALA A 327 22.19 -4.30 -4.07
CA ALA A 327 21.32 -3.81 -5.13
C ALA A 327 21.92 -4.02 -6.54
N TYR A 328 23.22 -3.79 -6.71
CA TYR A 328 23.88 -4.04 -7.99
C TYR A 328 24.10 -5.52 -8.28
N LEU A 329 24.33 -6.35 -7.25
CA LEU A 329 24.35 -7.79 -7.39
C LEU A 329 22.98 -8.29 -7.90
N GLN A 330 21.89 -7.76 -7.35
CA GLN A 330 20.55 -8.09 -7.83
C GLN A 330 20.28 -7.64 -9.28
N LYS A 331 20.69 -6.40 -9.64
CA LYS A 331 20.57 -5.91 -11.03
C LYS A 331 21.38 -6.74 -12.01
N MET A 332 22.50 -7.31 -11.56
CA MET A 332 23.28 -8.24 -12.36
C MET A 332 22.45 -9.48 -12.69
N LEU A 333 21.77 -10.08 -11.71
CA LEU A 333 20.93 -11.25 -11.96
C LEU A 333 19.78 -10.93 -12.95
N GLU A 334 19.06 -9.82 -12.73
CA GLU A 334 17.97 -9.38 -13.63
C GLU A 334 18.48 -9.22 -15.07
N LYS A 335 19.67 -8.63 -15.22
CA LYS A 335 20.25 -8.41 -16.54
C LYS A 335 20.74 -9.71 -17.19
N ALA A 336 21.13 -10.71 -16.40
CA ALA A 336 21.47 -12.05 -16.92
C ALA A 336 20.24 -12.72 -17.53
N ASP A 337 19.10 -12.63 -16.84
CA ASP A 337 17.82 -13.18 -17.28
C ASP A 337 17.36 -12.52 -18.60
N GLU A 338 17.44 -11.18 -18.69
CA GLU A 338 17.11 -10.44 -19.92
C GLU A 338 17.98 -10.84 -21.13
N LEU A 339 19.26 -11.12 -20.89
CA LEU A 339 20.22 -11.46 -21.94
C LEU A 339 20.17 -12.93 -22.35
N LEU A 340 19.41 -13.78 -21.64
CA LEU A 340 19.41 -15.22 -21.86
C LEU A 340 18.99 -15.60 -23.28
N GLU A 341 18.00 -14.87 -23.84
CA GLU A 341 17.46 -15.13 -25.17
C GLU A 341 18.20 -14.41 -26.30
N THR A 342 18.92 -13.33 -25.97
CA THR A 342 19.48 -12.40 -26.98
C THR A 342 21.00 -12.49 -27.08
N GLU A 343 21.71 -12.70 -25.97
CA GLU A 343 23.17 -12.76 -25.89
C GLU A 343 23.62 -13.80 -24.85
N SER A 344 23.37 -15.07 -25.15
CA SER A 344 23.59 -16.22 -24.24
C SER A 344 25.01 -16.30 -23.66
N GLY A 345 26.03 -15.86 -24.40
CA GLY A 345 27.41 -15.77 -23.90
C GLY A 345 27.61 -14.74 -22.79
N ALA A 346 27.06 -13.53 -22.96
CA ALA A 346 27.12 -12.49 -21.94
C ALA A 346 26.26 -12.87 -20.72
N SER A 347 25.08 -13.45 -20.93
CA SER A 347 24.23 -13.98 -19.86
C SER A 347 24.96 -15.02 -19.01
N ALA A 348 25.62 -16.00 -19.64
CA ALA A 348 26.37 -17.05 -18.94
C ALA A 348 27.55 -16.50 -18.12
N GLU A 349 28.32 -15.54 -18.66
CA GLU A 349 29.38 -14.85 -17.91
C GLU A 349 28.80 -14.09 -16.71
N LEU A 350 27.67 -13.41 -16.89
CA LEU A 350 27.03 -12.61 -15.85
C LEU A 350 26.53 -13.49 -14.69
N TYR A 351 25.91 -14.64 -14.97
CA TYR A 351 25.53 -15.61 -13.92
C TYR A 351 26.74 -16.16 -13.16
N LYS A 352 27.83 -16.48 -13.87
CA LYS A 352 29.06 -17.01 -13.24
C LYS A 352 29.69 -15.97 -12.32
N LEU A 353 29.73 -14.72 -12.75
CA LEU A 353 30.25 -13.60 -11.97
C LEU A 353 29.35 -13.31 -10.77
N HIS A 354 28.04 -13.23 -10.96
CA HIS A 354 27.05 -13.08 -9.90
C HIS A 354 27.22 -14.16 -8.82
N LYS A 355 27.36 -15.42 -9.23
CA LYS A 355 27.58 -16.54 -8.31
C LYS A 355 28.87 -16.36 -7.50
N SER A 356 29.97 -16.01 -8.16
CA SER A 356 31.28 -15.82 -7.50
C SER A 356 31.24 -14.68 -6.47
N LEU A 357 30.58 -13.57 -6.82
CA LEU A 357 30.38 -12.43 -5.91
C LEU A 357 29.44 -12.79 -4.74
N THR A 358 28.40 -13.59 -5.00
CA THR A 358 27.49 -14.08 -3.97
C THR A 358 28.20 -15.01 -2.99
N ASP A 359 28.96 -15.98 -3.49
CA ASP A 359 29.73 -16.91 -2.65
C ASP A 359 30.72 -16.16 -1.75
N GLU A 360 31.37 -15.12 -2.26
CA GLU A 360 32.28 -14.29 -1.48
C GLU A 360 31.55 -13.42 -0.45
N LYS A 361 30.37 -12.92 -0.80
CA LYS A 361 29.47 -12.23 0.13
C LYS A 361 29.12 -13.13 1.30
N GLU A 362 28.70 -14.36 1.03
CA GLU A 362 28.31 -15.30 2.09
C GLU A 362 29.48 -15.63 3.02
N LYS A 363 30.71 -15.76 2.49
CA LYS A 363 31.91 -15.92 3.33
C LYS A 363 32.16 -14.67 4.19
N PHE A 364 31.98 -13.46 3.65
CA PHE A 364 32.17 -12.22 4.39
C PHE A 364 31.12 -12.03 5.51
N LEU A 365 29.88 -12.47 5.26
CA LEU A 365 28.77 -12.37 6.19
C LEU A 365 28.70 -13.48 7.25
N ALA A 366 29.47 -14.57 7.09
CA ALA A 366 29.42 -15.68 8.03
C ALA A 366 29.75 -15.24 9.47
N PRO A 367 29.05 -15.74 10.51
CA PRO A 367 29.19 -15.26 11.90
C PRO A 367 30.61 -15.27 12.45
N GLU A 368 31.41 -16.26 12.07
CA GLU A 368 32.81 -16.44 12.50
C GLU A 368 33.83 -15.97 11.44
N SER A 369 33.38 -15.18 10.47
CA SER A 369 34.21 -14.78 9.34
C SER A 369 35.32 -13.83 9.75
N LYS A 370 36.56 -14.27 9.52
CA LYS A 370 37.78 -13.47 9.67
C LYS A 370 38.07 -12.56 8.47
N ILE A 371 37.23 -12.59 7.45
CA ILE A 371 37.38 -11.78 6.24
C ILE A 371 37.12 -10.32 6.60
N THR A 372 38.13 -9.47 6.43
CA THR A 372 37.99 -8.02 6.63
C THR A 372 37.24 -7.40 5.45
N ARG A 373 36.78 -6.16 5.61
CA ARG A 373 36.22 -5.36 4.49
C ARG A 373 37.19 -5.26 3.32
N LYS A 374 38.48 -5.14 3.63
CA LYS A 374 39.57 -5.09 2.65
C LYS A 374 39.73 -6.42 1.93
N ASP A 375 39.73 -7.54 2.66
CA ASP A 375 39.87 -8.88 2.07
C ASP A 375 38.67 -9.19 1.15
N PHE A 376 37.46 -8.87 1.60
CA PHE A 376 36.24 -9.00 0.80
C PHE A 376 36.32 -8.19 -0.49
N ALA A 377 36.62 -6.89 -0.38
CA ALA A 377 36.74 -6.02 -1.54
C ALA A 377 37.82 -6.49 -2.52
N ALA A 378 38.98 -6.90 -2.02
CA ALA A 378 40.07 -7.40 -2.85
C ALA A 378 39.68 -8.69 -3.61
N SER A 379 38.98 -9.61 -2.94
CA SER A 379 38.50 -10.86 -3.54
C SER A 379 37.46 -10.59 -4.64
N CYS A 380 36.48 -9.72 -4.38
CA CYS A 380 35.49 -9.32 -5.38
C CYS A 380 36.12 -8.57 -6.56
N THR A 381 37.07 -7.65 -6.32
CA THR A 381 37.79 -6.95 -7.38
C THR A 381 38.60 -7.91 -8.25
N ALA A 382 39.18 -8.98 -7.68
CA ALA A 382 39.89 -9.99 -8.47
C ALA A 382 38.97 -10.70 -9.47
N PHE A 383 37.71 -10.97 -9.12
CA PHE A 383 36.73 -11.52 -10.07
C PHE A 383 36.36 -10.51 -11.17
N LEU A 384 36.12 -9.25 -10.78
CA LEU A 384 35.70 -8.18 -11.68
C LEU A 384 36.81 -7.74 -12.65
N SER A 385 38.07 -7.88 -12.25
CA SER A 385 39.24 -7.53 -13.07
C SER A 385 39.79 -8.70 -13.88
N ASN A 386 39.21 -9.91 -13.77
CA ASN A 386 39.67 -11.06 -14.55
C ASN A 386 39.18 -10.94 -16.01
N PRO A 387 40.08 -10.71 -16.99
CA PRO A 387 39.70 -10.48 -18.39
C PRO A 387 38.98 -11.68 -19.01
N ASP A 388 39.31 -12.89 -18.57
CA ASP A 388 38.71 -14.13 -19.06
C ASP A 388 37.32 -14.38 -18.48
N ALA A 389 36.98 -13.73 -17.36
CA ALA A 389 35.67 -13.85 -16.71
C ALA A 389 34.68 -12.77 -17.15
N THR A 390 35.14 -11.73 -17.84
CA THR A 390 34.32 -10.56 -18.23
C THR A 390 34.42 -10.23 -19.72
N LYS A 391 34.89 -11.16 -20.54
CA LYS A 391 35.27 -10.90 -21.93
C LYS A 391 34.08 -10.49 -22.80
N GLU A 392 32.97 -11.20 -22.67
CA GLU A 392 31.72 -10.89 -23.38
C GLU A 392 31.03 -9.69 -22.71
N LEU A 393 31.12 -9.56 -21.38
CA LEU A 393 30.55 -8.42 -20.64
C LEU A 393 31.13 -7.07 -21.09
N GLN A 394 32.44 -7.02 -21.35
CA GLN A 394 33.15 -5.81 -21.78
C GLN A 394 32.70 -5.27 -23.15
N LYS A 395 32.02 -6.09 -23.95
CA LYS A 395 31.50 -5.69 -25.27
C LYS A 395 30.20 -4.90 -25.17
N GLN A 396 29.49 -4.99 -24.05
CA GLN A 396 28.23 -4.28 -23.82
C GLN A 396 28.43 -3.05 -22.94
N SER A 397 28.09 -1.86 -23.46
CA SER A 397 28.24 -0.59 -22.74
C SER A 397 27.45 -0.53 -21.43
N GLY A 398 26.24 -1.09 -21.40
CA GLY A 398 25.39 -1.13 -20.20
C GLY A 398 25.94 -2.04 -19.09
N LEU A 399 26.60 -3.14 -19.45
CA LEU A 399 27.23 -4.05 -18.47
C LEU A 399 28.50 -3.46 -17.90
N VAL A 400 29.30 -2.76 -18.70
CA VAL A 400 30.51 -2.06 -18.22
C VAL A 400 30.18 -1.00 -17.16
N ASP A 401 29.09 -0.25 -17.34
CA ASP A 401 28.61 0.71 -16.33
C ASP A 401 28.20 0.01 -15.03
N MET A 402 27.50 -1.13 -15.13
CA MET A 402 27.11 -1.93 -13.95
C MET A 402 28.33 -2.45 -13.18
N LEU A 403 29.33 -3.02 -13.87
CA LEU A 403 30.56 -3.51 -13.24
C LEU A 403 31.31 -2.36 -12.55
N SER A 404 31.38 -1.19 -13.19
CA SER A 404 32.00 0.01 -12.62
C SER A 404 31.29 0.46 -11.34
N LYS A 405 29.95 0.38 -11.31
CA LYS A 405 29.15 0.70 -10.13
C LYS A 405 29.40 -0.26 -8.97
N ILE A 406 29.56 -1.55 -9.24
CA ILE A 406 29.92 -2.55 -8.20
C ILE A 406 31.30 -2.25 -7.62
N ILE A 407 32.28 -1.91 -8.46
CA ILE A 407 33.62 -1.53 -8.01
C ILE A 407 33.56 -0.29 -7.12
N ASN A 408 32.74 0.69 -7.47
CA ASN A 408 32.52 1.86 -6.62
C ASN A 408 31.92 1.47 -5.26
N CYS A 409 30.97 0.52 -5.23
CA CYS A 409 30.46 -0.02 -3.96
C CYS A 409 31.57 -0.66 -3.12
N LEU A 410 32.46 -1.44 -3.73
CA LEU A 410 33.60 -2.07 -3.04
C LEU A 410 34.58 -1.02 -2.48
N TYR A 411 34.87 0.03 -3.24
CA TYR A 411 35.67 1.15 -2.76
C TYR A 411 35.01 1.85 -1.56
N LEU A 412 33.70 2.08 -1.63
CA LEU A 412 32.94 2.66 -0.53
C LEU A 412 32.98 1.77 0.70
N ILE A 413 32.81 0.45 0.59
CA ILE A 413 32.88 -0.49 1.73
C ILE A 413 34.17 -0.32 2.54
N VAL A 414 35.30 -0.14 1.84
CA VAL A 414 36.62 0.01 2.46
C VAL A 414 36.82 1.41 3.04
N THR A 415 36.33 2.45 2.35
CA THR A 415 36.55 3.85 2.72
C THR A 415 35.46 4.47 3.60
N PHE A 416 34.37 3.75 3.85
CA PHE A 416 33.22 4.27 4.58
C PHE A 416 33.57 4.62 6.03
N ASP A 417 33.41 5.90 6.37
CA ASP A 417 33.60 6.43 7.72
C ASP A 417 32.25 6.56 8.45
N PHE A 418 32.10 5.79 9.54
CA PHE A 418 30.92 5.78 10.39
C PHE A 418 30.74 7.03 11.24
N SER A 419 31.76 7.90 11.34
CA SER A 419 31.69 9.15 12.10
C SER A 419 30.59 10.10 11.59
N ASN A 420 30.35 10.11 10.27
CA ASN A 420 29.28 10.90 9.65
C ASN A 420 27.86 10.36 9.96
N LEU A 421 27.72 9.03 10.06
CA LEU A 421 26.47 8.36 10.45
C LEU A 421 26.11 8.62 11.91
N GLN A 422 27.11 8.66 12.80
CA GLN A 422 26.94 8.92 14.24
C GLN A 422 26.39 10.32 14.54
N GLN A 423 26.68 11.30 13.68
CA GLN A 423 26.23 12.69 13.86
C GLN A 423 24.80 12.94 13.39
N GLY A 424 24.06 11.91 12.93
CA GLY A 424 22.71 12.06 12.40
C GLY A 424 22.66 12.83 11.07
N ASN A 425 23.82 13.16 10.50
CA ASN A 425 23.96 13.70 9.16
C ASN A 425 23.82 12.53 8.18
N LEU A 426 22.57 12.24 7.80
CA LEU A 426 22.21 11.33 6.69
C LEU A 426 22.72 11.81 5.33
N ASN A 427 23.50 12.89 5.28
CA ASN A 427 24.45 13.09 4.21
C ASN A 427 25.49 11.98 4.32
N VAL A 428 25.14 10.79 3.83
CA VAL A 428 26.07 10.05 2.99
C VAL A 428 26.60 11.15 2.08
N ILE A 429 27.88 11.53 2.24
CA ILE A 429 28.55 12.33 1.24
C ILE A 429 28.32 11.50 0.00
N ASN A 430 27.34 11.90 -0.80
CA ASN A 430 27.21 11.45 -2.14
C ASN A 430 28.52 11.94 -2.76
N PRO A 431 29.55 11.09 -2.94
CA PRO A 431 30.77 11.55 -3.57
C PRO A 431 30.46 11.91 -5.04
N LEU A 432 29.27 11.50 -5.51
CA LEU A 432 28.73 11.78 -6.81
C LEU A 432 27.65 12.85 -6.71
N GLY A 433 27.99 14.07 -6.27
CA GLY A 433 27.26 15.26 -6.71
C GLY A 433 27.24 15.40 -8.25
N ILE A 434 26.79 14.38 -8.97
CA ILE A 434 26.72 14.24 -10.41
C ILE A 434 25.26 14.50 -10.80
N HIS A 435 24.84 15.72 -10.51
CA HIS A 435 24.20 16.52 -11.54
C HIS A 435 25.31 17.29 -12.27
N SER A 436 26.14 16.61 -13.06
CA SER A 436 27.04 17.31 -13.99
C SER A 436 27.35 16.48 -15.23
N MET A 437 27.38 17.20 -16.34
CA MET A 437 27.56 16.81 -17.74
C MET A 437 28.88 16.07 -18.08
N PHE A 438 29.47 15.26 -17.22
CA PHE A 438 30.70 14.54 -17.56
C PHE A 438 30.45 13.06 -17.85
N HIS A 439 29.98 12.84 -19.09
CA HIS A 439 30.49 11.75 -19.90
C HIS A 439 32.03 11.82 -19.93
N ARG A 440 32.69 10.75 -19.47
CA ARG A 440 33.67 9.98 -20.26
C ARG A 440 34.21 8.83 -19.43
N VAL A 441 33.56 7.68 -19.58
CA VAL A 441 34.03 6.34 -19.21
C VAL A 441 35.24 5.90 -20.05
N GLU A 442 35.72 6.71 -21.01
CA GLU A 442 37.00 6.45 -21.69
C GLU A 442 38.21 6.49 -20.75
N SER A 443 38.09 7.15 -19.58
CA SER A 443 39.10 7.07 -18.51
C SER A 443 38.89 5.91 -17.55
N VAL A 444 37.96 4.97 -17.83
CA VAL A 444 37.80 3.71 -17.09
C VAL A 444 38.37 2.51 -17.86
N LYS A 445 38.51 2.62 -19.20
CA LYS A 445 39.10 1.58 -20.06
C LYS A 445 40.60 1.34 -19.80
N THR A 446 41.29 2.23 -19.11
CA THR A 446 42.66 2.04 -18.60
C THR A 446 42.70 1.60 -17.12
N SER A 447 41.55 1.35 -16.49
CA SER A 447 41.32 1.74 -15.08
C SER A 447 40.68 0.67 -14.21
N LEU A 448 40.72 -0.59 -14.66
CA LEU A 448 40.62 -1.78 -13.79
C LEU A 448 41.97 -2.16 -13.14
N LYS A 449 42.80 -1.15 -12.86
CA LYS A 449 43.96 -1.23 -11.96
C LYS A 449 43.72 -0.28 -10.78
N ILE A 450 42.68 -0.54 -9.98
CA ILE A 450 42.69 -0.02 -8.61
C ILE A 450 43.82 -0.78 -7.91
N SER A 451 44.90 -0.10 -7.56
CA SER A 451 46.03 -0.78 -6.93
C SER A 451 45.64 -1.13 -5.50
N LEU A 452 46.09 -2.28 -5.01
CA LEU A 452 45.91 -2.67 -3.59
C LEU A 452 46.36 -1.55 -2.63
N LYS A 453 47.32 -0.75 -3.08
CA LYS A 453 47.91 0.40 -2.38
C LYS A 453 46.91 1.53 -2.13
N ASP A 454 45.95 1.73 -3.04
CA ASP A 454 44.91 2.76 -2.91
C ASP A 454 43.85 2.37 -1.88
N LEU A 455 43.58 1.06 -1.74
CA LEU A 455 42.73 0.51 -0.67
C LEU A 455 43.46 0.49 0.69
N GLU A 456 44.78 0.23 0.69
CA GLU A 456 45.63 0.13 1.89
C GLU A 456 45.82 1.42 2.69
N ASN A 457 45.75 2.57 2.01
CA ASN A 457 45.98 3.86 2.67
C ASN A 457 44.76 4.39 3.44
N SER A 458 43.59 3.75 3.30
CA SER A 458 42.39 4.09 4.08
C SER A 458 42.41 3.34 5.43
N LYS A 459 42.93 3.99 6.48
CA LYS A 459 43.02 3.38 7.81
C LYS A 459 41.73 3.59 8.61
N MET A 460 40.94 2.52 8.76
CA MET A 460 39.99 2.35 9.87
C MET A 460 40.09 0.92 10.42
N PRO A 461 40.08 0.73 11.75
CA PRO A 461 40.18 -0.59 12.37
C PRO A 461 38.89 -1.40 12.14
N ASP A 462 39.04 -2.61 11.61
CA ASP A 462 37.99 -3.63 11.52
C ASP A 462 37.98 -4.40 12.85
N ASN A 463 36.97 -4.16 13.69
CA ASN A 463 36.72 -5.02 14.85
C ASN A 463 35.42 -5.81 14.63
N ASN A 464 35.52 -7.13 14.83
CA ASN A 464 34.56 -8.12 14.32
C ASN A 464 33.14 -7.96 14.88
N ASN A 465 32.17 -8.17 13.99
CA ASN A 465 30.71 -8.20 14.13
C ASN A 465 30.01 -6.96 14.68
N ARG A 466 30.73 -5.91 15.12
CA ARG A 466 30.18 -4.61 15.48
C ARG A 466 31.14 -3.49 15.10
N LEU A 467 30.72 -2.62 14.19
CA LEU A 467 31.51 -1.49 13.72
C LEU A 467 31.40 -0.33 14.74
N GLY A 468 32.03 -0.49 15.91
CA GLY A 468 32.16 0.57 16.89
C GLY A 468 32.56 0.11 18.29
N VAL A 469 33.84 0.25 18.62
CA VAL A 469 34.30 0.45 20.00
C VAL A 469 35.21 1.66 20.00
N VAL A 470 34.76 2.74 20.65
CA VAL A 470 35.64 3.69 21.35
C VAL A 470 35.28 3.57 22.82
#